data_AF-A0A7K3ETC2-F1
#
_entry.id   AF-A0A7K3ETC2-F1
#
_cell.length_a   1.000
_cell.length_b   1.000
_cell.length_c   1.000
_cell.angle_alpha   90.00
_cell.angle_beta   90.00
_cell.angle_gamma   90.00
#
_symmetry.space_group_name_H-M   'P 1'
#
loop_
_entity.id
_entity.type
_entity.pdbx_description
1 polymer ?
#
loop_
_entity_poly.entity_id
_entity_poly.type
_entity_poly.pdbx_seq_one_letter_code
_entity_poly.pdbx_strand_id
1 'polypeptide(L)'
;MVSTVAGGGIATLSAGALEFWRWKRQRVDQNIENRRVLYGSYLAVLSSTRHTCGVLARAAGLSTGERAKAVWDAYEHCLSRRYEIEIMAPLSVVAAAENTHHALRDVCVAVAGGVTSESQEYARLRRVYKETHASLRSAMRFDLGSEP
;
A
#
# COMPACT_ATOMS: atom_id res chain seq x y z
N MET A 1 -40.99 -50.75 -24.88
CA MET A 1 -39.56 -50.47 -24.65
C MET A 1 -39.45 -49.08 -24.03
N VAL A 2 -39.40 -49.01 -22.70
CA VAL A 2 -39.28 -47.75 -21.95
C VAL A 2 -38.12 -47.93 -20.99
N SER A 3 -36.90 -47.53 -21.37
CA SER A 3 -35.82 -47.29 -20.40
C SER A 3 -34.56 -46.72 -21.08
N THR A 4 -34.53 -45.42 -21.40
CA THR A 4 -33.25 -44.68 -21.55
C THR A 4 -33.43 -43.17 -21.30
N VAL A 5 -34.00 -42.76 -20.17
CA VAL A 5 -33.93 -41.34 -19.76
C VAL A 5 -33.73 -41.26 -18.24
N ALA A 6 -32.57 -41.71 -17.77
CA ALA A 6 -32.13 -41.47 -16.39
C ALA A 6 -30.59 -41.54 -16.33
N GLY A 7 -29.92 -40.54 -16.91
CA GLY A 7 -28.45 -40.49 -16.89
C GLY A 7 -27.80 -39.14 -17.19
N GLY A 8 -28.56 -38.10 -17.54
CA GLY A 8 -28.01 -36.79 -17.96
C GLY A 8 -28.15 -35.64 -16.94
N GLY A 9 -28.79 -35.86 -15.78
CA GLY A 9 -29.10 -34.79 -14.83
C GLY A 9 -28.00 -34.51 -13.79
N ILE A 10 -27.23 -35.54 -13.39
CA ILE A 10 -26.26 -35.43 -12.29
C ILE A 10 -24.91 -34.89 -12.77
N ALA A 11 -24.52 -35.16 -14.03
CA ALA A 11 -23.25 -34.70 -14.59
C ALA A 11 -23.22 -33.19 -14.83
N THR A 12 -24.31 -32.59 -15.31
CA THR A 12 -24.37 -31.16 -15.65
C THR A 12 -24.38 -30.26 -14.41
N LEU A 13 -25.03 -30.70 -13.33
CA LEU A 13 -25.02 -29.98 -12.05
C LEU A 13 -23.62 -29.99 -11.41
N SER A 14 -22.90 -31.11 -11.53
CA SER A 14 -21.53 -31.26 -11.00
C SER A 14 -20.52 -30.41 -11.76
N ALA A 15 -20.63 -30.34 -13.09
CA ALA A 15 -19.77 -29.50 -13.94
C ALA A 15 -20.02 -28.00 -13.70
N GLY A 16 -21.29 -27.58 -13.58
CA GLY A 16 -21.64 -26.18 -13.29
C GLY A 16 -21.17 -25.71 -11.90
N ALA A 17 -21.29 -26.56 -10.89
CA ALA A 17 -20.77 -26.25 -9.55
C ALA A 17 -19.24 -26.14 -9.55
N LEU A 18 -18.53 -27.06 -10.21
CA LEU A 18 -17.07 -27.00 -10.33
C LEU A 18 -16.61 -25.73 -11.07
N GLU A 19 -17.30 -25.33 -12.13
CA GLU A 19 -17.00 -24.12 -12.89
C GLU A 19 -17.26 -22.86 -12.07
N PHE A 20 -18.36 -22.80 -11.30
CA PHE A 20 -18.63 -21.70 -10.39
C PHE A 20 -17.58 -21.58 -9.27
N TRP A 21 -17.15 -22.72 -8.71
CA TRP A 21 -16.08 -22.76 -7.70
C TRP A 21 -14.73 -22.31 -8.28
N ARG A 22 -14.39 -22.75 -9.49
CA ARG A 22 -13.18 -22.31 -10.21
C ARG A 22 -13.22 -20.81 -10.47
N TRP A 23 -14.34 -20.30 -10.97
CA TRP A 23 -14.51 -18.88 -11.22
C TRP A 23 -14.46 -18.03 -9.95
N LYS A 24 -15.09 -18.49 -8.86
CA LYS A 24 -15.00 -17.82 -7.56
C LYS A 24 -13.57 -17.80 -7.05
N ARG A 25 -12.83 -18.91 -7.16
CA ARG A 25 -11.41 -18.98 -6.78
C ARG A 25 -10.57 -18.04 -7.64
N GLN A 26 -10.76 -18.06 -8.96
CA GLN A 26 -10.03 -17.19 -9.88
C GLN A 26 -10.28 -15.70 -9.60
N ARG A 27 -11.51 -15.30 -9.24
CA ARG A 27 -11.79 -13.93 -8.79
C ARG A 27 -11.05 -13.56 -7.51
N VAL A 28 -10.96 -14.50 -6.56
CA VAL A 28 -10.22 -14.28 -5.30
C VAL A 28 -8.73 -14.13 -5.59
N ASP A 29 -8.17 -15.03 -6.39
CA ASP A 29 -6.75 -15.00 -6.78
C ASP A 29 -6.41 -13.71 -7.53
N GLN A 30 -7.27 -13.28 -8.47
CA GLN A 30 -7.11 -12.03 -9.20
C GLN A 30 -7.17 -10.81 -8.27
N ASN A 31 -8.07 -10.81 -7.29
CA ASN A 31 -8.15 -9.73 -6.31
C ASN A 31 -6.91 -9.67 -5.42
N ILE A 32 -6.38 -10.82 -4.98
CA ILE A 32 -5.13 -10.88 -4.20
C ILE A 32 -3.96 -10.35 -5.02
N GLU A 33 -3.83 -10.76 -6.29
CA GLU A 33 -2.76 -10.28 -7.16
C GLU A 33 -2.87 -8.78 -7.43
N ASN A 34 -4.08 -8.27 -7.71
CA ASN A 34 -4.32 -6.83 -7.88
C ASN A 34 -3.90 -6.04 -6.62
N ARG A 35 -4.27 -6.53 -5.42
CA ARG A 35 -3.88 -5.89 -4.16
C ARG A 35 -2.36 -5.98 -3.92
N ARG A 36 -1.73 -7.10 -4.27
CA ARG A 36 -0.27 -7.27 -4.18
C ARG A 36 0.48 -6.23 -5.01
N VAL A 37 0.05 -6.04 -6.27
CA VAL A 37 0.62 -5.02 -7.16
C VAL A 37 0.40 -3.61 -6.59
N LEU A 38 -0.83 -3.31 -6.17
CA LEU A 38 -1.18 -2.03 -5.53
C LEU A 38 -0.28 -1.74 -4.32
N TYR A 39 -0.18 -2.69 -3.38
CA TYR A 39 0.63 -2.55 -2.18
C TYR A 39 2.11 -2.34 -2.49
N GLY A 40 2.66 -3.11 -3.43
CA GLY A 40 4.04 -2.93 -3.87
C GLY A 40 4.28 -1.53 -4.44
N SER A 41 3.41 -1.06 -5.31
CA SER A 41 3.50 0.28 -5.90
C SER A 41 3.38 1.40 -4.85
N TYR A 42 2.49 1.24 -3.87
CA TYR A 42 2.30 2.23 -2.82
C TYR A 42 3.52 2.33 -1.90
N LEU A 43 4.07 1.18 -1.47
CA LEU A 43 5.29 1.12 -0.68
C LEU A 43 6.49 1.71 -1.42
N ALA A 44 6.57 1.52 -2.74
CA ALA A 44 7.62 2.10 -3.57
C ALA A 44 7.56 3.63 -3.58
N VAL A 45 6.36 4.21 -3.75
CA VAL A 45 6.17 5.66 -3.70
C VAL A 45 6.52 6.22 -2.32
N LEU A 46 6.02 5.63 -1.23
CA LEU A 46 6.37 6.05 0.14
C LEU A 46 7.88 6.00 0.39
N SER A 47 8.54 4.93 -0.05
CA SER A 47 9.98 4.74 0.12
C SER A 47 10.80 5.75 -0.67
N SER A 48 10.38 6.05 -1.90
CA SER A 48 10.99 7.06 -2.76
C SER A 48 10.90 8.45 -2.13
N THR A 49 9.70 8.87 -1.74
CA THR A 49 9.48 10.18 -1.10
C THR A 49 10.26 10.32 0.21
N ARG A 50 10.26 9.28 1.05
CA ARG A 50 11.07 9.25 2.29
C ARG A 50 12.57 9.34 2.00
N HIS A 51 13.04 8.67 0.94
CA HIS A 51 14.44 8.77 0.53
C HIS A 51 14.79 10.21 0.11
N THR A 52 13.97 10.84 -0.74
CA THR A 52 14.13 12.23 -1.17
C THR A 52 14.15 13.19 0.02
N CYS A 53 13.21 13.07 0.96
CA CYS A 53 13.22 13.89 2.19
C CYS A 53 14.52 13.70 2.98
N GLY A 54 15.01 12.46 3.06
CA GLY A 54 16.28 12.19 3.73
C GLY A 54 17.49 12.81 3.03
N VAL A 55 17.51 12.85 1.69
CA VAL A 55 18.56 13.54 0.92
C VAL A 55 18.50 15.05 1.18
N LEU A 56 17.31 15.64 1.09
CA LEU A 56 17.08 17.06 1.31
C LEU A 56 17.39 17.52 2.74
N ALA A 57 17.14 16.68 3.75
CA ALA A 57 17.50 16.94 5.14
C ALA A 57 19.02 17.03 5.39
N ARG A 58 19.84 16.40 4.51
CA ARG A 58 21.32 16.46 4.57
C ARG A 58 21.90 17.58 3.70
N ALA A 59 21.13 18.14 2.77
CA ALA A 59 21.60 19.14 1.83
C ALA A 59 21.75 20.50 2.53
N ALA A 60 22.97 20.82 2.98
CA ALA A 60 23.28 22.08 3.67
C ALA A 60 23.27 23.31 2.75
N GLY A 61 23.33 23.14 1.42
CA GLY A 61 23.43 24.24 0.46
C GLY A 61 22.11 24.71 -0.16
N LEU A 62 20.98 24.06 0.13
CA LEU A 62 19.68 24.45 -0.42
C LEU A 62 19.00 25.49 0.46
N SER A 63 18.47 26.54 -0.18
CA SER A 63 17.59 27.48 0.50
C SER A 63 16.31 26.78 0.97
N THR A 64 15.63 27.36 1.96
CA THR A 64 14.38 26.80 2.50
C THR A 64 13.30 26.69 1.42
N GLY A 65 13.20 27.66 0.51
CA GLY A 65 12.23 27.65 -0.59
C GLY A 65 12.47 26.53 -1.60
N GLU A 66 13.72 26.36 -2.05
CA GLU A 66 14.09 25.28 -2.99
C GLU A 66 13.88 23.90 -2.37
N ARG A 67 14.24 23.75 -1.09
CA ARG A 67 14.02 22.52 -0.33
C ARG A 67 12.53 22.20 -0.19
N ALA A 68 11.72 23.17 0.19
CA ALA A 68 10.28 22.99 0.33
C ALA A 68 9.64 22.57 -1.00
N LYS A 69 10.01 23.24 -2.10
CA LYS A 69 9.55 22.85 -3.45
C LYS A 69 9.93 21.41 -3.77
N ALA A 70 11.20 21.03 -3.59
CA ALA A 70 11.66 19.67 -3.87
C ALA A 70 10.98 18.60 -3.01
N VAL A 71 10.67 18.90 -1.74
CA VAL A 71 9.90 18.00 -0.87
C VAL A 71 8.49 17.78 -1.42
N TRP A 72 7.79 18.85 -1.77
CA TRP A 72 6.39 18.77 -2.19
C TRP A 72 6.22 18.17 -3.58
N ASP A 73 7.13 18.48 -4.52
CA ASP A 73 7.19 17.83 -5.83
C ASP A 73 7.36 16.30 -5.66
N ALA A 74 8.15 15.84 -4.67
CA ALA A 74 8.31 14.41 -4.39
C ALA A 74 7.14 13.78 -3.62
N TYR A 75 6.36 14.57 -2.89
CA TYR A 75 5.22 14.11 -2.09
C TYR A 75 3.92 13.98 -2.90
N GLU A 76 3.78 14.74 -3.99
CA GLU A 76 2.58 14.76 -4.83
C GLU A 76 2.13 13.35 -5.26
N HIS A 77 3.09 12.50 -5.64
CA HIS A 77 2.82 11.12 -6.07
C HIS A 77 2.19 10.24 -4.98
N CYS A 78 2.34 10.58 -3.69
CA CYS A 78 1.74 9.83 -2.58
C CYS A 78 0.21 9.99 -2.52
N LEU A 79 -0.34 11.10 -3.01
CA LEU A 79 -1.76 11.41 -2.89
C LEU A 79 -2.62 10.49 -3.77
N SER A 80 -2.24 10.33 -5.04
CA SER A 80 -2.99 9.48 -5.97
C SER A 80 -3.06 8.03 -5.50
N ARG A 81 -1.93 7.46 -5.06
CA ARG A 81 -1.86 6.07 -4.58
C ARG A 81 -2.60 5.84 -3.26
N ARG A 82 -2.75 6.87 -2.43
CA ARG A 82 -3.54 6.77 -1.19
C ARG A 82 -5.01 6.47 -1.51
N TYR A 83 -5.59 7.16 -2.49
CA TYR A 83 -6.99 6.94 -2.86
C TYR A 83 -7.23 5.54 -3.43
N GLU A 84 -6.26 4.99 -4.17
CA GLU A 84 -6.35 3.60 -4.65
C GLU A 84 -6.38 2.59 -3.47
N ILE A 85 -5.58 2.82 -2.43
CA ILE A 85 -5.61 2.00 -1.20
C ILE A 85 -6.95 2.11 -0.49
N GLU A 86 -7.50 3.32 -0.33
CA GLU A 86 -8.79 3.56 0.32
C GLU A 86 -9.96 2.83 -0.37
N ILE A 87 -9.89 2.66 -1.69
CA ILE A 87 -10.93 2.00 -2.48
C ILE A 87 -10.77 0.46 -2.48
N MET A 88 -9.54 -0.03 -2.58
CA MET A 88 -9.27 -1.44 -2.93
C MET A 88 -8.83 -2.31 -1.75
N ALA A 89 -8.34 -1.71 -0.67
CA ALA A 89 -7.77 -2.43 0.47
C ALA A 89 -8.81 -2.62 1.60
N PRO A 90 -8.65 -3.64 2.46
CA PRO A 90 -9.47 -3.77 3.66
C PRO A 90 -9.16 -2.64 4.65
N LEU A 91 -10.12 -2.34 5.53
CA LEU A 91 -10.03 -1.23 6.51
C LEU A 91 -8.77 -1.28 7.39
N SER A 92 -8.28 -2.47 7.73
CA SER A 92 -7.04 -2.62 8.50
C SER A 92 -5.80 -2.06 7.77
N VAL A 93 -5.72 -2.30 6.47
CA VAL A 93 -4.65 -1.76 5.61
C VAL A 93 -4.86 -0.26 5.39
N VAL A 94 -6.10 0.18 5.19
CA VAL A 94 -6.42 1.62 5.03
C VAL A 94 -5.98 2.41 6.26
N ALA A 95 -6.37 1.98 7.46
CA ALA A 95 -5.97 2.67 8.70
C ALA A 95 -4.44 2.71 8.89
N ALA A 96 -3.74 1.62 8.59
CA ALA A 96 -2.29 1.59 8.66
C ALA A 96 -1.62 2.47 7.58
N ALA A 97 -2.23 2.58 6.40
CA ALA A 97 -1.77 3.44 5.31
C ALA A 97 -1.94 4.91 5.67
N GLU A 98 -3.07 5.31 6.24
CA GLU A 98 -3.31 6.67 6.72
C GLU A 98 -2.30 7.09 7.78
N ASN A 99 -2.06 6.25 8.80
CA ASN A 99 -1.06 6.51 9.83
C ASN A 99 0.34 6.68 9.24
N THR A 100 0.71 5.85 8.26
CA THR A 100 2.01 5.94 7.58
C THR A 100 2.11 7.20 6.72
N HIS A 101 1.02 7.57 6.05
CA HIS A 101 0.94 8.76 5.22
C HIS A 101 1.06 10.04 6.05
N HIS A 102 0.40 10.10 7.21
CA HIS A 102 0.55 11.20 8.17
C HIS A 102 1.97 11.28 8.70
N ALA A 103 2.56 10.17 9.16
CA ALA A 103 3.94 10.16 9.62
C ALA A 103 4.95 10.59 8.54
N LEU A 104 4.70 10.24 7.26
CA LEU A 104 5.53 10.71 6.15
C LEU A 104 5.34 12.21 5.90
N ARG A 105 4.09 12.70 5.96
CA ARG A 105 3.79 14.12 5.82
C ARG A 105 4.51 14.95 6.87
N ASP A 106 4.54 14.48 8.12
CA ASP A 106 5.23 15.19 9.20
C ASP A 106 6.74 15.29 8.93
N VAL A 107 7.36 14.22 8.40
CA VAL A 107 8.75 14.26 7.93
C VAL A 107 8.91 15.30 6.81
N CYS A 108 8.02 15.31 5.81
CA CYS A 108 8.06 16.27 4.70
C CYS A 108 7.94 17.71 5.21
N VAL A 109 6.96 18.00 6.07
CA VAL A 109 6.74 19.34 6.64
C VAL A 109 7.98 19.81 7.40
N ALA A 110 8.56 18.95 8.26
CA ALA A 110 9.75 19.29 9.01
C ALA A 110 10.95 19.60 8.08
N VAL A 111 11.21 18.73 7.10
CA VAL A 111 12.31 18.93 6.15
C VAL A 111 12.09 20.18 5.30
N ALA A 112 10.87 20.44 4.83
CA ALA A 112 10.52 21.67 4.12
C ALA A 112 10.74 22.92 4.99
N GLY A 113 10.49 22.82 6.30
CA GLY A 113 10.78 23.85 7.30
C GLY A 113 12.26 24.03 7.64
N GLY A 114 13.16 23.25 7.05
CA GLY A 114 14.61 23.35 7.26
C GLY A 114 15.17 22.43 8.33
N VAL A 115 14.36 21.53 8.90
CA VAL A 115 14.85 20.53 9.86
C VAL A 115 15.90 19.64 9.19
N THR A 116 17.05 19.49 9.86
CA THR A 116 18.21 18.74 9.34
C THR A 116 18.27 17.31 9.89
N SER A 117 19.04 16.45 9.23
CA SER A 117 19.18 15.04 9.62
C SER A 117 19.75 14.82 11.04
N GLU A 118 20.55 15.77 11.53
CA GLU A 118 21.22 15.69 12.83
C GLU A 118 20.31 16.15 13.98
N SER A 119 19.15 16.71 13.67
CA SER A 119 18.21 17.17 14.69
C SER A 119 17.53 15.99 15.41
N GLN A 120 17.29 16.16 16.72
CA GLN A 120 16.48 15.21 17.49
C GLN A 120 15.05 15.09 16.95
N GLU A 121 14.54 16.18 16.37
CA GLU A 121 13.22 16.22 15.73
C GLU A 121 13.15 15.28 14.54
N TYR A 122 14.11 15.39 13.61
CA TYR A 122 14.17 14.48 12.46
C TYR A 122 14.33 13.02 12.90
N ALA A 123 15.16 12.75 13.91
CA ALA A 123 15.34 11.42 14.46
C ALA A 123 14.04 10.82 15.03
N ARG A 124 13.24 11.63 15.73
CA ARG A 124 11.92 11.24 16.26
C ARG A 124 10.93 10.97 15.12
N LEU A 125 10.78 11.90 14.18
CA LEU A 125 9.85 11.75 13.05
C LEU A 125 10.18 10.52 12.20
N ARG A 126 11.48 10.28 11.94
CA ARG A 126 11.96 9.10 11.23
C ARG A 126 11.62 7.80 11.97
N ARG A 127 11.65 7.81 13.31
CA ARG A 127 11.28 6.64 14.12
C ARG A 127 9.79 6.34 14.00
N VAL A 128 8.95 7.34 14.20
CA VAL A 128 7.48 7.22 14.06
C VAL A 128 7.12 6.68 12.67
N TYR A 129 7.68 7.27 11.61
CA TYR A 129 7.47 6.77 10.24
C TYR A 129 7.90 5.30 10.09
N LYS A 130 9.03 4.90 10.68
CA LYS A 130 9.52 3.51 10.59
C LYS A 130 8.55 2.55 11.26
N GLU A 131 7.97 2.92 12.40
CA GLU A 131 7.01 2.11 13.16
C GLU A 131 5.67 1.98 12.42
N THR A 132 5.12 3.08 11.92
CA THR A 132 3.87 3.04 11.14
C THR A 132 4.05 2.28 9.83
N HIS A 133 5.18 2.50 9.13
CA HIS A 133 5.49 1.79 7.89
C HIS A 133 5.72 0.28 8.11
N ALA A 134 6.24 -0.12 9.28
CA ALA A 134 6.31 -1.53 9.66
C ALA A 134 4.91 -2.12 9.87
N SER A 135 4.04 -1.39 10.58
CA SER A 135 2.65 -1.79 10.84
C SER A 135 1.86 -1.93 9.53
N LEU A 136 2.04 -1.00 8.58
CA LEU A 136 1.45 -1.07 7.24
C LEU A 136 1.86 -2.35 6.50
N ARG A 137 3.16 -2.69 6.49
CA ARG A 137 3.64 -3.91 5.85
C ARG A 137 3.08 -5.17 6.50
N SER A 138 2.93 -5.19 7.83
CA SER A 138 2.30 -6.32 8.53
C SER A 138 0.82 -6.45 8.14
N ALA A 139 0.05 -5.35 8.16
CA ALA A 139 -1.35 -5.36 7.72
C ALA A 139 -1.51 -5.85 6.27
N MET A 140 -0.64 -5.39 5.36
CA MET A 140 -0.63 -5.83 3.96
C MET A 140 -0.29 -7.33 3.83
N ARG A 141 0.69 -7.83 4.58
CA ARG A 141 1.07 -9.26 4.57
C ARG A 141 -0.05 -10.13 5.10
N PHE A 142 -0.72 -9.69 6.16
CA PHE A 142 -1.89 -10.37 6.72
C PHE A 142 -3.04 -10.43 5.71
N ASP A 143 -3.36 -9.31 5.04
CA ASP A 143 -4.40 -9.29 3.99
C ASP A 143 -4.06 -10.20 2.79
N LEU A 144 -2.78 -10.32 2.44
CA LEU A 144 -2.32 -11.20 1.36
C LEU A 144 -2.19 -12.68 1.80
N GLY A 145 -2.48 -13.03 3.06
CA GLY A 145 -2.29 -14.39 3.58
C GLY A 145 -0.82 -14.84 3.61
N SER A 146 0.12 -13.90 3.70
CA SER A 146 1.56 -14.15 3.76
C SER A 146 2.11 -14.27 5.19
N GLU A 147 1.25 -14.14 6.20
CA GLU A 147 1.49 -14.47 7.60
C GLU A 147 0.53 -15.60 8.02
N PRO A 148 1.00 -16.58 8.82
CA PRO A 148 0.16 -17.68 9.32
C PRO A 148 -0.91 -17.22 10.30
#